data_AF-A0A3C0ACL5-F1
#
_entry.id   AF-A0A3C0ACL5-F1
#
_cell.length_a   1.000
_cell.length_b   1.000
_cell.length_c   1.000
_cell.angle_alpha   90.00
_cell.angle_beta   90.00
_cell.angle_gamma   90.00
#
_symmetry.space_group_name_H-M   'P 1'
#
loop_
_entity.id
_entity.type
_entity.pdbx_description
1 polymer ?
#
loop_
_entity_poly.entity_id
_entity_poly.type
_entity_poly.pdbx_seq_one_letter_code
_entity_poly.pdbx_strand_id
1 'polypeptide(L)'
;IELLVVITIIGILVSLTLPAIQSARASARKLSCLNNMRNVGLAVVNFSSGANSQLPLLVDRNIEDGHTNASNDDLSWCTTLLPFLDNVGFRQRWDATASAAAQTGATATDLSNLASLNVIRFPVFTCPDDQFSTDQGALSYVVNVGYVTALYNQTGVGYDPGASIGSQGHHPVGDGGLDADASTTGDIPMKFGTGVFWRPHSSRMSLDYISAADGMTQTLMLSENLQAGEWYDQDTGSLGFGIDFEGLYSGSNLALPAGFNLQNTTNSSDSRIGANLTAAKGEAWRPSSNHPSGAVNVIFCDGSGKSLTPQMDAGVYARLLTPAGLRYGQAVVDGTSF
;
A
#
# COMPACT_ATOMS: atom_id res chain seq x y z
N ILE A 1 -22.99 47.93 -31.94
CA ILE A 1 -23.51 46.60 -32.38
C ILE A 1 -22.37 45.69 -32.80
N GLU A 2 -21.48 46.12 -33.69
CA GLU A 2 -20.33 45.34 -34.15
C GLU A 2 -19.46 44.78 -33.00
N LEU A 3 -19.11 45.61 -32.02
CA LEU A 3 -18.34 45.19 -30.85
C LEU A 3 -19.08 44.21 -29.92
N LEU A 4 -20.42 44.29 -29.88
CA LEU A 4 -21.26 43.39 -29.08
C LEU A 4 -21.26 41.97 -29.67
N VAL A 5 -21.37 41.85 -31.00
CA VAL A 5 -21.33 40.56 -31.70
C VAL A 5 -19.99 39.85 -31.45
N VAL A 6 -18.88 40.58 -31.54
CA VAL A 6 -17.54 40.01 -31.31
C VAL A 6 -17.41 39.46 -29.88
N ILE A 7 -17.84 40.21 -28.87
CA ILE A 7 -17.78 39.75 -27.48
C ILE A 7 -18.67 38.52 -27.27
N THR A 8 -19.86 38.48 -27.88
CA THR A 8 -20.74 37.29 -27.77
C THR A 8 -20.11 36.05 -28.38
N ILE A 9 -19.43 36.16 -29.53
CA ILE A 9 -18.75 35.03 -30.16
C ILE A 9 -17.57 34.56 -29.30
N ILE A 10 -16.74 35.48 -28.78
CA ILE A 10 -15.63 35.13 -27.88
C ILE A 10 -16.16 34.44 -26.62
N GLY A 11 -17.25 34.96 -26.03
CA GLY A 11 -17.89 34.36 -24.86
C GLY A 11 -18.33 32.92 -25.10
N ILE A 12 -18.91 32.62 -26.27
CA ILE A 12 -19.31 31.26 -26.67
C ILE A 12 -18.07 30.36 -26.87
N LEU A 13 -17.02 30.85 -27.53
CA LEU A 13 -15.81 30.08 -27.74
C LEU A 13 -15.10 29.74 -26.42
N VAL A 14 -15.04 30.69 -25.48
CA VAL A 14 -14.44 30.48 -24.15
C VAL A 14 -15.28 29.52 -23.31
N SER A 15 -16.61 29.64 -23.32
CA SER A 15 -17.48 28.75 -22.54
C SER A 15 -17.41 27.29 -23.02
N LEU A 16 -17.18 27.07 -24.32
CA LEU A 16 -16.99 25.73 -24.89
C LEU A 16 -15.58 25.16 -24.64
N THR A 17 -14.55 26.01 -24.55
CA THR A 17 -13.16 25.57 -24.40
C THR A 17 -12.74 25.37 -22.94
N LEU A 18 -13.32 26.10 -21.99
CA LEU A 18 -12.93 26.02 -20.58
C LEU A 18 -13.17 24.63 -19.95
N PRO A 19 -14.33 23.95 -20.14
CA PRO A 19 -14.54 22.59 -19.61
C PRO A 19 -13.55 21.58 -20.21
N ALA A 20 -13.22 21.71 -21.50
CA ALA A 20 -12.29 20.83 -22.18
C ALA A 20 -10.87 20.96 -21.61
N ILE A 21 -10.41 22.18 -21.31
CA ILE A 21 -9.09 22.41 -20.70
C ILE A 21 -9.01 21.78 -19.30
N GLN A 22 -10.09 21.86 -18.51
CA GLN A 22 -10.12 21.27 -17.17
C GLN A 22 -10.07 19.73 -17.23
N SER A 23 -10.84 19.11 -18.13
CA SER A 23 -10.81 17.67 -18.37
C SER A 23 -9.42 17.18 -18.84
N ALA A 24 -8.78 17.92 -19.74
CA ALA A 24 -7.44 17.62 -20.20
C ALA A 24 -6.40 17.70 -19.07
N ARG A 25 -6.49 18.72 -18.20
CA ARG A 25 -5.61 18.85 -17.03
C ARG A 25 -5.79 17.72 -16.03
N ALA A 26 -7.03 17.34 -15.72
CA ALA A 26 -7.29 16.20 -14.82
C ALA A 26 -6.75 14.89 -15.39
N SER A 27 -6.92 14.65 -16.69
CA SER A 27 -6.37 13.47 -17.37
C SER A 27 -4.84 13.45 -17.34
N ALA A 28 -4.18 14.61 -17.51
CA ALA A 28 -2.73 14.72 -17.46
C ALA A 28 -2.17 14.40 -16.06
N ARG A 29 -2.83 14.88 -15.00
CA ARG A 29 -2.43 14.58 -13.61
C ARG A 29 -2.62 13.10 -13.28
N LYS A 30 -3.75 12.51 -13.69
CA LYS A 30 -3.97 11.05 -13.60
C LYS A 30 -2.87 10.25 -14.28
N LEU A 31 -2.48 10.64 -15.50
CA LEU A 31 -1.38 10.01 -16.21
C LEU A 31 -0.04 10.19 -15.47
N SER A 32 0.20 11.36 -14.88
CA SER A 32 1.39 11.60 -14.05
C SER A 32 1.42 10.67 -12.83
N CYS A 33 0.30 10.51 -12.11
CA CYS A 33 0.23 9.58 -10.98
C CYS A 33 0.51 8.15 -11.44
N LEU A 34 -0.12 7.69 -12.52
CA LEU A 34 0.11 6.36 -13.06
C LEU A 34 1.56 6.13 -13.51
N ASN A 35 2.22 7.15 -14.08
CA ASN A 35 3.63 7.06 -14.46
C ASN A 35 4.55 6.98 -13.24
N ASN A 36 4.30 7.78 -12.20
CA ASN A 36 5.03 7.68 -10.93
C ASN A 36 4.89 6.27 -10.33
N MET A 37 3.66 5.75 -10.26
CA MET A 37 3.41 4.38 -9.80
C MET A 37 4.10 3.32 -10.64
N ARG A 38 4.14 3.48 -11.97
CA ARG A 38 4.88 2.57 -12.86
C ARG A 38 6.38 2.60 -12.57
N ASN A 39 6.96 3.77 -12.31
CA ASN A 39 8.37 3.88 -11.92
C ASN A 39 8.63 3.15 -10.59
N VAL A 40 7.74 3.28 -9.60
CA VAL A 40 7.81 2.53 -8.34
C VAL A 40 7.66 1.02 -8.59
N GLY A 41 6.70 0.59 -9.41
CA GLY A 41 6.51 -0.81 -9.75
C GLY A 41 7.71 -1.43 -10.47
N LEU A 42 8.33 -0.69 -11.39
CA LEU A 42 9.58 -1.09 -12.05
C LEU A 42 10.73 -1.17 -11.05
N ALA A 43 10.82 -0.25 -10.09
CA ALA A 43 11.80 -0.32 -9.02
C ALA A 43 11.65 -1.59 -8.18
N VAL A 44 10.41 -2.02 -7.88
CA VAL A 44 10.13 -3.30 -7.21
C VAL A 44 10.61 -4.49 -8.04
N VAL A 45 10.32 -4.52 -9.35
CA VAL A 45 10.75 -5.61 -10.24
C VAL A 45 12.29 -5.64 -10.37
N ASN A 46 12.94 -4.47 -10.44
CA ASN A 46 14.39 -4.34 -10.48
C ASN A 46 15.05 -4.82 -9.19
N PHE A 47 14.48 -4.47 -8.03
CA PHE A 47 14.90 -5.01 -6.74
C PHE A 47 14.80 -6.54 -6.74
N SER A 48 13.66 -7.06 -7.19
CA SER A 48 13.39 -8.50 -7.23
C SER A 48 14.37 -9.28 -8.09
N SER A 49 14.75 -8.74 -9.25
CA SER A 49 15.77 -9.35 -10.11
C SER A 49 17.12 -9.51 -9.44
N GLY A 50 17.51 -8.59 -8.53
CA GLY A 50 18.75 -8.68 -7.76
C GLY A 50 18.64 -9.50 -6.47
N ALA A 51 17.42 -9.81 -6.02
CA ALA A 51 17.13 -10.43 -4.72
C ALA A 51 16.62 -11.88 -4.83
N ASN A 52 17.08 -12.65 -5.83
CA ASN A 52 16.59 -14.03 -6.09
C ASN A 52 15.06 -14.09 -6.24
N SER A 53 14.50 -13.18 -7.04
CA SER A 53 13.06 -13.02 -7.26
C SER A 53 12.26 -12.61 -6.02
N GLN A 54 12.89 -12.33 -4.88
CA GLN A 54 12.20 -11.90 -3.67
C GLN A 54 11.73 -10.44 -3.78
N LEU A 55 10.54 -10.17 -3.27
CA LEU A 55 10.01 -8.82 -3.17
C LEU A 55 10.53 -8.12 -1.92
N PRO A 56 10.52 -6.78 -1.89
CA PRO A 56 10.80 -6.03 -0.67
C PRO A 56 9.83 -6.45 0.44
N LEU A 57 10.31 -6.43 1.67
CA LEU A 57 9.45 -6.56 2.83
C LEU A 57 8.65 -5.28 3.03
N LEU A 58 7.50 -5.38 3.70
CA LEU A 58 6.72 -4.20 4.07
C LEU A 58 7.55 -3.26 4.97
N VAL A 59 8.18 -3.85 5.98
CA VAL A 59 9.19 -3.25 6.86
C VAL A 59 10.22 -4.34 7.14
N ASP A 60 11.46 -4.18 6.70
CA ASP A 60 12.59 -5.04 7.05
C ASP A 60 13.18 -4.55 8.36
N ARG A 61 13.07 -5.37 9.41
CA ARG A 61 13.55 -5.01 10.74
C ARG A 61 15.04 -5.29 10.82
N ASN A 62 15.82 -4.32 11.29
CA ASN A 62 17.22 -4.59 11.61
C ASN A 62 17.26 -5.31 12.98
N ILE A 63 17.14 -6.65 12.97
CA ILE A 63 16.78 -7.47 14.15
C ILE A 63 17.86 -7.49 15.26
N GLU A 64 19.04 -6.88 15.09
CA GLU A 64 20.18 -7.23 15.94
C GLU A 64 20.22 -6.65 17.36
N ASP A 65 19.35 -5.72 17.76
CA ASP A 65 19.54 -5.07 19.05
C ASP A 65 18.31 -4.96 19.97
N GLY A 66 18.46 -5.50 21.19
CA GLY A 66 17.46 -5.49 22.26
C GLY A 66 17.32 -4.16 23.00
N HIS A 67 17.60 -3.03 22.36
CA HIS A 67 17.59 -1.70 22.97
C HIS A 67 16.49 -0.80 22.40
N THR A 68 16.07 0.21 23.18
CA THR A 68 14.85 1.02 22.95
C THR A 68 14.79 1.77 21.62
N ASN A 69 15.94 1.96 20.95
CA ASN A 69 16.05 2.72 19.72
C ASN A 69 16.21 1.85 18.46
N ALA A 70 16.21 0.52 18.58
CA ALA A 70 16.54 -0.38 17.47
C ALA A 70 15.64 -0.20 16.23
N SER A 71 14.38 0.20 16.44
CA SER A 71 13.41 0.47 15.37
C SER A 71 13.77 1.67 14.49
N ASN A 72 14.67 2.56 14.93
CA ASN A 72 15.07 3.72 14.12
C ASN A 72 15.79 3.36 12.81
N ASP A 73 16.29 2.12 12.70
CA ASP A 73 16.96 1.59 11.51
C ASP A 73 16.11 0.54 10.77
N ASP A 74 14.81 0.51 11.02
CA ASP A 74 13.88 -0.35 10.28
C ASP A 74 13.62 0.23 8.88
N LEU A 75 13.70 -0.64 7.88
CA LEU A 75 13.59 -0.27 6.47
C LEU A 75 12.18 -0.52 5.96
N SER A 76 11.39 0.53 5.76
CA SER A 76 10.14 0.42 5.00
C SER A 76 10.40 -0.07 3.55
N TRP A 77 9.34 -0.55 2.90
CA TRP A 77 9.42 -0.89 1.47
C TRP A 77 9.87 0.34 0.64
N CYS A 78 9.47 1.55 1.04
CA CYS A 78 9.87 2.79 0.37
C CYS A 78 11.39 2.99 0.44
N THR A 79 11.99 2.91 1.65
CA THR A 79 13.43 3.11 1.84
C THR A 79 14.26 2.03 1.15
N THR A 80 13.73 0.82 1.10
CA THR A 80 14.33 -0.31 0.37
C THR A 80 14.44 -0.03 -1.13
N LEU A 81 13.46 0.66 -1.72
CA LEU A 81 13.41 0.94 -3.15
C LEU A 81 14.18 2.20 -3.58
N LEU A 82 14.55 3.10 -2.66
CA LEU A 82 15.22 4.36 -3.00
C LEU A 82 16.45 4.22 -3.93
N PRO A 83 17.35 3.22 -3.77
CA PRO A 83 18.45 3.01 -4.70
C PRO A 83 18.02 2.74 -6.16
N PHE A 84 16.86 2.11 -6.34
CA PHE A 84 16.29 1.77 -7.66
C PHE A 84 15.48 2.92 -8.26
N LEU A 85 15.34 4.02 -7.51
CA LEU A 85 14.68 5.26 -7.90
C LEU A 85 15.69 6.41 -7.99
N ASP A 86 16.95 6.12 -8.33
CA ASP A 86 18.07 7.07 -8.45
C ASP A 86 18.42 7.85 -7.16
N ASN A 87 18.01 7.34 -5.99
CA ASN A 87 18.26 7.99 -4.69
C ASN A 87 19.32 7.26 -3.84
N VAL A 88 20.34 6.66 -4.50
CA VAL A 88 21.42 5.90 -3.82
C VAL A 88 22.17 6.74 -2.78
N GLY A 89 22.52 7.99 -3.12
CA GLY A 89 23.27 8.86 -2.21
C GLY A 89 22.47 9.31 -0.99
N PHE A 90 21.15 9.46 -1.12
CA PHE A 90 20.27 9.68 0.02
C PHE A 90 20.21 8.42 0.88
N ARG A 91 20.00 7.25 0.26
CA ARG A 91 19.90 5.97 0.97
C ARG A 91 21.11 5.70 1.86
N GLN A 92 22.32 5.89 1.34
CA GLN A 92 23.56 5.70 2.12
C GLN A 92 23.67 6.65 3.33
N ARG A 93 23.22 7.90 3.18
CA ARG A 93 23.19 8.86 4.28
C ARG A 93 22.14 8.48 5.32
N TRP A 94 20.97 8.03 4.86
CA TRP A 94 19.90 7.55 5.71
C TRP A 94 20.39 6.36 6.54
N ASP A 95 20.97 5.32 5.93
CA ASP A 95 21.50 4.14 6.65
C ASP A 95 22.54 4.53 7.72
N ALA A 96 23.48 5.43 7.38
CA ALA A 96 24.48 5.90 8.34
C ALA A 96 23.86 6.67 9.53
N THR A 97 22.79 7.43 9.28
CA THR A 97 22.13 8.23 10.31
C THR A 97 21.18 7.38 11.17
N ALA A 98 20.45 6.47 10.52
CA ALA A 98 19.53 5.55 11.14
C ALA A 98 20.25 4.56 12.05
N SER A 99 21.36 3.96 11.59
CA SER A 99 22.21 3.10 12.42
C SER A 99 22.80 3.84 13.64
N ALA A 100 23.22 5.10 13.49
CA ALA A 100 23.67 5.90 14.64
C ALA A 100 22.52 6.19 15.62
N ALA A 101 21.33 6.53 15.11
CA ALA A 101 20.14 6.77 15.91
C ALA A 101 19.60 5.51 16.58
N ALA A 102 19.90 4.33 16.04
CA ALA A 102 19.48 3.06 16.58
C ALA A 102 20.35 2.59 17.76
N GLN A 103 21.65 2.90 17.76
CA GLN A 103 22.60 2.39 18.78
C GLN A 103 22.22 2.67 20.24
N THR A 104 22.64 1.78 21.14
CA THR A 104 22.60 2.01 22.60
C THR A 104 23.33 3.30 22.96
N GLY A 105 22.63 4.23 23.60
CA GLY A 105 23.22 5.51 24.00
C GLY A 105 23.20 6.59 22.92
N ALA A 106 22.44 6.41 21.84
CA ALA A 106 22.20 7.45 20.83
C ALA A 106 21.79 8.79 21.48
N THR A 107 22.35 9.88 20.97
CA THR A 107 22.11 11.22 21.51
C THR A 107 20.82 11.82 20.93
N ALA A 108 20.30 12.86 21.58
CA ALA A 108 19.18 13.64 21.03
C ALA A 108 19.51 14.24 19.65
N THR A 109 20.79 14.52 19.38
CA THR A 109 21.27 15.00 18.08
C THR A 109 21.11 13.92 17.01
N ASP A 110 21.46 12.67 17.30
CA ASP A 110 21.36 11.54 16.35
C ASP A 110 19.90 11.32 15.94
N LEU A 111 18.99 11.33 16.91
CA LEU A 111 17.54 11.26 16.68
C LEU A 111 17.03 12.43 15.82
N SER A 112 17.50 13.65 16.10
CA SER A 112 17.11 14.85 15.33
C SER A 112 17.63 14.83 13.89
N ASN A 113 18.81 14.25 13.65
CA ASN A 113 19.39 14.09 12.32
C ASN A 113 18.56 13.10 11.49
N LEU A 114 18.15 11.97 12.09
CA LEU A 114 17.26 11.02 11.43
C LEU A 114 15.91 11.65 11.09
N ALA A 115 15.29 12.33 12.05
CA ALA A 115 14.02 13.03 11.83
C ALA A 115 14.11 14.05 10.68
N SER A 116 15.25 14.75 10.57
CA SER A 116 15.48 15.72 9.48
C SER A 116 15.60 15.08 8.09
N LEU A 117 16.00 13.80 8.01
CA LEU A 117 16.01 13.05 6.75
C LEU A 117 14.61 12.50 6.42
N ASN A 118 13.88 12.02 7.42
CA ASN A 118 12.55 11.43 7.26
C ASN A 118 11.51 12.41 6.69
N VAL A 119 11.67 13.71 6.97
CA VAL A 119 10.77 14.76 6.42
C VAL A 119 10.99 15.07 4.93
N ILE A 120 12.06 14.54 4.31
CA ILE A 120 12.36 14.79 2.89
C ILE A 120 11.28 14.14 2.02
N ARG A 121 10.80 14.88 1.02
CA ARG A 121 9.76 14.41 0.10
C ARG A 121 10.36 13.87 -1.20
N PHE A 122 9.87 12.71 -1.63
CA PHE A 122 10.14 12.13 -2.94
C PHE A 122 8.91 12.22 -3.85
N PRO A 123 8.91 13.10 -4.88
CA PRO A 123 7.75 13.25 -5.78
C PRO A 123 7.33 11.97 -6.52
N VAL A 124 8.23 10.98 -6.61
CA VAL A 124 7.92 9.67 -7.22
C VAL A 124 6.99 8.81 -6.35
N PHE A 125 6.87 9.11 -5.05
CA PHE A 125 5.96 8.42 -4.13
C PHE A 125 4.61 9.13 -3.96
N THR A 126 4.41 10.28 -4.60
CA THR A 126 3.19 11.08 -4.45
C THR A 126 2.42 11.25 -5.74
N CYS A 127 1.10 11.28 -5.63
CA CYS A 127 0.20 11.60 -6.74
C CYS A 127 -0.06 13.11 -6.76
N PRO A 128 0.14 13.82 -7.89
CA PRO A 128 -0.18 15.25 -7.99
C PRO A 128 -1.63 15.65 -7.67
N ASP A 129 -2.59 14.72 -7.70
CA ASP A 129 -3.99 14.96 -7.31
C ASP A 129 -4.27 14.68 -5.82
N ASP A 130 -3.29 14.14 -5.09
CA ASP A 130 -3.37 14.01 -3.65
C ASP A 130 -3.14 15.37 -2.98
N GLN A 131 -4.07 15.74 -2.09
CA GLN A 131 -4.02 16.98 -1.31
C GLN A 131 -2.84 17.01 -0.32
N PHE A 132 -2.34 15.84 0.09
CA PHE A 132 -1.22 15.71 1.02
C PHE A 132 0.12 15.51 0.30
N SER A 133 0.17 15.61 -1.03
CA SER A 133 1.39 15.41 -1.84
C SER A 133 2.52 16.42 -1.56
N THR A 134 2.26 17.47 -0.77
CA THR A 134 3.24 18.46 -0.34
C THR A 134 3.69 18.33 1.11
N ASP A 135 3.12 17.38 1.84
CA ASP A 135 3.47 17.15 3.23
C ASP A 135 4.91 16.61 3.35
N GLN A 136 5.47 16.76 4.54
CA GLN A 136 6.76 16.17 4.89
C GLN A 136 6.62 14.66 4.86
N GLY A 137 7.57 13.98 4.20
CA GLY A 137 7.52 12.51 4.09
C GLY A 137 6.33 11.94 3.31
N ALA A 138 5.56 12.76 2.59
CA ALA A 138 4.29 12.35 1.98
C ALA A 138 4.41 11.08 1.11
N LEU A 139 3.46 10.18 1.30
CA LEU A 139 3.24 8.97 0.52
C LEU A 139 1.79 8.99 -0.01
N SER A 140 1.60 8.69 -1.29
CA SER A 140 0.24 8.51 -1.88
C SER A 140 0.02 7.10 -2.41
N TYR A 141 1.07 6.27 -2.40
CA TYR A 141 1.04 4.92 -2.96
C TYR A 141 1.33 3.92 -1.85
N VAL A 142 0.53 2.85 -1.79
CA VAL A 142 0.61 1.83 -0.76
C VAL A 142 0.72 0.45 -1.39
N VAL A 143 1.33 -0.48 -0.66
CA VAL A 143 1.56 -1.85 -1.14
C VAL A 143 0.48 -2.82 -0.68
N ASN A 144 0.25 -3.87 -1.47
CA ASN A 144 -0.72 -4.91 -1.14
C ASN A 144 -0.23 -5.76 0.04
N VAL A 145 -0.90 -5.63 1.19
CA VAL A 145 -0.67 -6.45 2.39
C VAL A 145 -1.72 -7.55 2.56
N GLY A 146 -2.64 -7.72 1.62
CA GLY A 146 -3.56 -8.86 1.61
C GLY A 146 -4.65 -8.79 2.66
N TYR A 147 -4.94 -9.94 3.28
CA TYR A 147 -6.03 -10.08 4.23
C TYR A 147 -5.47 -9.89 5.65
N VAL A 148 -5.96 -8.86 6.34
CA VAL A 148 -5.49 -8.43 7.66
C VAL A 148 -6.63 -8.49 8.67
N THR A 149 -6.33 -8.50 9.96
CA THR A 149 -7.35 -8.46 11.02
C THR A 149 -7.64 -7.01 11.45
N ALA A 150 -8.86 -6.69 11.90
CA ALA A 150 -9.24 -5.35 12.37
C ALA A 150 -8.38 -4.77 13.52
N LEU A 151 -7.66 -5.63 14.25
CA LEU A 151 -6.87 -5.29 15.43
C LEU A 151 -5.45 -4.79 15.11
N TYR A 152 -5.11 -4.71 13.83
CA TYR A 152 -3.76 -4.51 13.33
C TYR A 152 -3.00 -3.28 13.88
N ASN A 153 -3.72 -2.18 14.21
CA ASN A 153 -3.14 -0.91 14.69
C ASN A 153 -3.53 -0.55 16.14
N GLN A 154 -4.20 -1.43 16.90
CA GLN A 154 -4.53 -1.10 18.30
C GLN A 154 -3.25 -1.04 19.15
N THR A 155 -3.12 -0.03 20.02
CA THR A 155 -2.07 0.01 21.05
C THR A 155 -2.23 -1.20 21.98
N GLY A 156 -1.19 -2.04 22.08
CA GLY A 156 -1.26 -3.36 22.72
C GLY A 156 -1.37 -4.55 21.74
N VAL A 157 -1.50 -4.26 20.45
CA VAL A 157 -1.27 -5.18 19.30
C VAL A 157 -0.30 -4.57 18.28
N GLY A 158 -0.01 -3.27 18.41
CA GLY A 158 1.10 -2.55 17.78
C GLY A 158 2.35 -2.45 18.66
N TYR A 159 3.41 -1.93 18.04
CA TYR A 159 4.71 -1.60 18.62
C TYR A 159 4.62 -1.04 20.05
N ASP A 160 5.02 -1.86 21.03
CA ASP A 160 5.26 -1.45 22.40
C ASP A 160 6.78 -1.23 22.56
N PRO A 161 7.25 0.02 22.73
CA PRO A 161 8.67 0.32 22.94
C PRO A 161 9.23 -0.26 24.27
N GLY A 162 8.37 -0.83 25.12
CA GLY A 162 8.72 -1.52 26.36
C GLY A 162 8.63 -3.06 26.30
N ALA A 163 8.12 -3.66 25.21
CA ALA A 163 8.02 -5.11 25.07
C ALA A 163 9.24 -5.71 24.39
N SER A 164 9.78 -6.77 24.98
CA SER A 164 10.84 -7.59 24.38
C SER A 164 10.43 -8.08 22.99
N ILE A 165 11.29 -7.82 21.99
CA ILE A 165 11.35 -8.39 20.63
C ILE A 165 10.37 -9.57 20.41
N GLY A 166 9.20 -9.31 19.80
CA GLY A 166 8.25 -10.38 19.47
C GLY A 166 6.75 -10.03 19.29
N SER A 167 6.30 -8.78 19.45
CA SER A 167 4.86 -8.48 19.50
C SER A 167 4.24 -8.01 18.16
N GLN A 168 3.90 -8.98 17.31
CA GLN A 168 2.56 -9.16 16.70
C GLN A 168 1.95 -8.25 15.60
N GLY A 169 2.72 -7.82 14.58
CA GLY A 169 2.18 -7.21 13.34
C GLY A 169 2.45 -8.03 12.06
N HIS A 170 1.48 -8.15 11.13
CA HIS A 170 1.48 -8.78 9.77
C HIS A 170 2.68 -9.68 9.45
N HIS A 171 2.90 -10.65 10.31
CA HIS A 171 3.96 -11.63 10.20
C HIS A 171 3.33 -13.01 10.37
N PRO A 172 3.79 -14.01 9.59
CA PRO A 172 3.22 -15.35 9.58
C PRO A 172 2.95 -16.01 10.95
N VAL A 173 3.74 -15.71 12.01
CA VAL A 173 3.71 -16.48 13.27
C VAL A 173 3.09 -15.75 14.46
N GLY A 174 2.94 -14.43 14.43
CA GLY A 174 2.37 -13.71 15.56
C GLY A 174 1.25 -12.78 15.18
N ASP A 175 0.42 -13.13 14.20
CA ASP A 175 -0.88 -12.49 14.02
C ASP A 175 -1.98 -13.55 14.12
N GLY A 176 -1.70 -14.61 14.91
CA GLY A 176 -2.46 -15.86 14.94
C GLY A 176 -2.52 -16.54 13.57
N GLY A 177 -3.06 -17.75 13.55
CA GLY A 177 -3.71 -18.25 12.34
C GLY A 177 -4.78 -17.29 11.84
N LEU A 178 -5.32 -17.56 10.66
CA LEU A 178 -6.50 -16.90 10.09
C LEU A 178 -7.77 -17.10 10.94
N ASP A 179 -7.78 -18.01 11.92
CA ASP A 179 -8.79 -18.16 12.98
C ASP A 179 -8.53 -17.37 14.26
N ALA A 180 -7.50 -16.52 14.29
CA ALA A 180 -7.03 -15.85 15.50
C ALA A 180 -6.56 -16.80 16.61
N ASP A 181 -6.32 -18.08 16.31
CA ASP A 181 -5.64 -19.01 17.19
C ASP A 181 -4.13 -18.96 16.93
N ALA A 182 -3.36 -18.44 17.87
CA ALA A 182 -1.90 -18.42 17.77
C ALA A 182 -1.24 -19.78 18.06
N SER A 183 -2.00 -20.79 18.51
CA SER A 183 -1.50 -22.11 18.86
C SER A 183 -1.53 -23.11 17.70
N THR A 184 -2.39 -22.88 16.70
CA THR A 184 -2.43 -23.67 15.48
C THR A 184 -1.85 -22.87 14.31
N THR A 185 -0.98 -23.52 13.53
CA THR A 185 -0.17 -22.87 12.49
C THR A 185 -0.49 -23.39 11.08
N GLY A 186 -1.54 -24.20 10.96
CA GLY A 186 -1.89 -24.91 9.72
C GLY A 186 -2.37 -24.00 8.59
N ASP A 187 -2.82 -22.79 8.91
CA ASP A 187 -3.37 -21.80 8.00
C ASP A 187 -2.38 -20.65 7.67
N ILE A 188 -1.18 -20.66 8.26
CA ILE A 188 -0.09 -19.74 7.91
C ILE A 188 0.22 -19.73 6.40
N PRO A 189 0.31 -20.88 5.70
CA PRO A 189 0.57 -20.88 4.26
C PRO A 189 -0.52 -20.16 3.47
N MET A 190 -1.77 -20.32 3.88
CA MET A 190 -2.93 -19.66 3.28
C MET A 190 -2.89 -18.16 3.52
N LYS A 191 -2.58 -17.73 4.75
CA LYS A 191 -2.38 -16.33 5.12
C LYS A 191 -1.34 -15.68 4.21
N PHE A 192 -0.17 -16.30 4.09
CA PHE A 192 0.89 -15.84 3.18
C PHE A 192 0.41 -15.70 1.72
N GLY A 193 -0.51 -16.57 1.30
CA GLY A 193 -1.14 -16.54 -0.03
C GLY A 193 -2.18 -15.45 -0.26
N THR A 194 -2.44 -14.56 0.71
CA THR A 194 -3.45 -13.49 0.62
C THR A 194 -2.91 -12.11 0.26
N GLY A 195 -1.61 -11.86 0.40
CA GLY A 195 -1.00 -10.54 0.20
C GLY A 195 0.40 -10.64 -0.39
N VAL A 196 0.97 -9.51 -0.83
CA VAL A 196 2.23 -9.48 -1.60
C VAL A 196 3.41 -9.03 -0.73
N PHE A 197 3.24 -7.97 0.07
CA PHE A 197 4.28 -7.42 0.94
C PHE A 197 4.05 -7.87 2.39
N TRP A 198 4.99 -8.66 2.90
CA TRP A 198 4.95 -9.24 4.24
C TRP A 198 6.04 -8.64 5.14
N ARG A 199 5.87 -8.69 6.46
CA ARG A 199 6.96 -8.42 7.42
C ARG A 199 7.87 -9.64 7.57
N PRO A 200 9.14 -9.46 7.96
CA PRO A 200 10.12 -10.54 8.04
C PRO A 200 9.70 -11.61 9.04
N HIS A 201 9.92 -12.88 8.67
CA HIS A 201 9.71 -14.00 9.58
C HIS A 201 10.65 -15.18 9.29
N SER A 202 10.71 -15.65 8.05
CA SER A 202 11.62 -16.74 7.60
C SER A 202 11.56 -16.96 6.08
N SER A 203 10.47 -16.53 5.45
CA SER A 203 10.23 -16.60 4.00
C SER A 203 9.85 -15.21 3.47
N ARG A 204 10.31 -14.87 2.27
CA ARG A 204 9.92 -13.65 1.54
C ARG A 204 9.04 -14.02 0.36
N MET A 205 8.03 -13.20 0.07
CA MET A 205 7.24 -13.36 -1.16
C MET A 205 8.16 -13.21 -2.37
N SER A 206 7.91 -13.98 -3.42
CA SER A 206 8.69 -13.88 -4.66
C SER A 206 7.79 -13.77 -5.88
N LEU A 207 8.28 -13.10 -6.93
CA LEU A 207 7.59 -13.06 -8.22
C LEU A 207 7.39 -14.47 -8.81
N ASP A 208 8.30 -15.39 -8.52
CA ASP A 208 8.17 -16.81 -8.91
C ASP A 208 7.00 -17.50 -8.22
N TYR A 209 6.76 -17.21 -6.93
CA TYR A 209 5.60 -17.75 -6.20
C TYR A 209 4.28 -17.25 -6.82
N ILE A 210 4.20 -15.95 -7.10
CA ILE A 210 3.01 -15.30 -7.68
C ILE A 210 2.76 -15.80 -9.11
N SER A 211 3.80 -15.90 -9.92
CA SER A 211 3.69 -16.37 -11.32
C SER A 211 3.25 -17.83 -11.42
N ALA A 212 3.66 -18.69 -10.49
CA ALA A 212 3.25 -20.09 -10.43
C ALA A 212 1.84 -20.30 -9.83
N ALA A 213 1.21 -19.25 -9.31
CA ALA A 213 -0.08 -19.30 -8.64
C ALA A 213 -1.15 -18.55 -9.46
N ASP A 214 -1.71 -17.45 -8.96
CA ASP A 214 -2.78 -16.71 -9.64
C ASP A 214 -2.26 -15.82 -10.79
N GLY A 215 -0.94 -15.62 -10.85
CA GLY A 215 -0.25 -14.96 -11.95
C GLY A 215 -0.03 -13.46 -11.73
N MET A 216 1.14 -12.98 -12.18
CA MET A 216 1.59 -11.59 -11.95
C MET A 216 0.67 -10.52 -12.59
N THR A 217 -0.08 -10.87 -13.62
CA THR A 217 -0.99 -9.95 -14.32
C THR A 217 -2.35 -9.80 -13.64
N GLN A 218 -2.65 -10.64 -12.65
CA GLN A 218 -3.93 -10.70 -11.94
C GLN A 218 -3.80 -10.30 -10.46
N THR A 219 -2.60 -10.34 -9.89
CA THR A 219 -2.35 -9.91 -8.51
C THR A 219 -1.95 -8.44 -8.44
N LEU A 220 -2.67 -7.67 -7.61
CA LEU A 220 -2.36 -6.28 -7.31
C LEU A 220 -1.10 -6.16 -6.48
N MET A 221 -0.28 -5.15 -6.78
CA MET A 221 0.96 -4.87 -6.08
C MET A 221 0.92 -3.51 -5.36
N LEU A 222 0.50 -2.47 -6.08
CA LEU A 222 0.43 -1.09 -5.58
C LEU A 222 -0.94 -0.48 -5.85
N SER A 223 -1.37 0.43 -4.99
CA SER A 223 -2.55 1.25 -5.18
C SER A 223 -2.31 2.69 -4.72
N GLU A 224 -3.04 3.65 -5.28
CA GLU A 224 -3.20 4.96 -4.64
C GLU A 224 -4.04 4.82 -3.36
N ASN A 225 -3.68 5.58 -2.34
CA ASN A 225 -4.46 5.76 -1.12
C ASN A 225 -4.20 7.16 -0.54
N LEU A 226 -5.25 7.97 -0.43
CA LEU A 226 -5.21 9.31 0.16
C LEU A 226 -4.97 9.29 1.68
N GLN A 227 -5.19 8.14 2.32
CA GLN A 227 -4.96 7.91 3.74
C GLN A 227 -3.63 7.19 4.00
N ALA A 228 -2.75 7.12 3.02
CA ALA A 228 -1.38 6.69 3.23
C ALA A 228 -0.68 7.61 4.25
N GLY A 229 0.26 7.05 5.01
CA GLY A 229 1.08 7.78 5.98
C GLY A 229 2.28 8.43 5.31
N GLU A 230 3.43 8.30 5.96
CA GLU A 230 4.70 8.79 5.44
C GLU A 230 5.60 7.64 4.93
N TRP A 231 6.53 7.92 4.01
CA TRP A 231 7.37 6.87 3.41
C TRP A 231 8.29 6.16 4.42
N TYR A 232 8.62 6.83 5.53
CA TYR A 232 9.48 6.29 6.59
C TYR A 232 8.69 5.63 7.72
N ASP A 233 7.36 5.67 7.67
CA ASP A 233 6.53 5.03 8.68
C ASP A 233 6.84 3.54 8.74
N GLN A 234 6.55 2.96 9.89
CA GLN A 234 6.69 1.52 10.13
C GLN A 234 5.35 0.86 10.37
N ASP A 235 4.26 1.62 10.30
CA ASP A 235 2.91 1.14 10.50
C ASP A 235 2.34 0.59 9.19
N THR A 236 1.75 -0.59 9.25
CA THR A 236 1.21 -1.23 8.04
C THR A 236 0.01 -0.48 7.48
N GLY A 237 -0.81 0.13 8.33
CA GLY A 237 -1.91 0.99 7.88
C GLY A 237 -1.42 2.23 7.11
N SER A 238 -0.23 2.73 7.44
CA SER A 238 0.40 3.85 6.72
C SER A 238 1.00 3.44 5.38
N LEU A 239 1.59 2.25 5.32
CA LEU A 239 2.38 1.77 4.18
C LEU A 239 1.61 0.89 3.19
N GLY A 240 0.50 0.30 3.63
CA GLY A 240 -0.15 -0.81 2.96
C GLY A 240 -1.66 -0.63 2.80
N PHE A 241 -2.22 -1.45 1.91
CA PHE A 241 -3.65 -1.61 1.76
C PHE A 241 -4.03 -3.09 1.75
N GLY A 242 -5.22 -3.38 2.24
CA GLY A 242 -5.70 -4.74 2.39
C GLY A 242 -7.20 -4.78 2.64
N ILE A 243 -7.68 -5.95 3.02
CA ILE A 243 -9.06 -6.12 3.49
C ILE A 243 -9.05 -6.74 4.87
N ASP A 244 -9.98 -6.26 5.70
CA ASP A 244 -10.26 -6.89 6.97
C ASP A 244 -10.91 -8.25 6.73
N PHE A 245 -10.40 -9.27 7.43
CA PHE A 245 -10.79 -10.65 7.27
C PHE A 245 -11.92 -11.09 8.23
N GLU A 246 -12.35 -10.23 9.16
CA GLU A 246 -13.38 -10.55 10.14
C GLU A 246 -14.67 -11.07 9.45
N GLY A 247 -14.96 -12.37 9.65
CA GLY A 247 -16.13 -13.04 9.06
C GLY A 247 -15.95 -13.71 7.68
N LEU A 248 -14.76 -13.66 7.06
CA LEU A 248 -14.47 -14.40 5.82
C LEU A 248 -14.00 -15.85 6.03
N TYR A 249 -13.47 -16.19 7.21
CA TYR A 249 -12.78 -17.47 7.40
C TYR A 249 -13.69 -18.68 7.63
N SER A 250 -13.34 -19.80 7.02
CA SER A 250 -13.92 -21.12 7.31
C SER A 250 -12.85 -22.23 7.31
N GLY A 251 -11.86 -22.16 8.21
CA GLY A 251 -10.98 -23.27 8.62
C GLY A 251 -9.97 -23.85 7.62
N SER A 252 -10.22 -23.74 6.30
CA SER A 252 -9.37 -24.33 5.24
C SER A 252 -9.63 -23.73 3.85
N ASN A 253 -10.44 -22.67 3.77
CA ASN A 253 -10.91 -22.10 2.51
C ASN A 253 -10.95 -20.57 2.60
N LEU A 254 -10.45 -19.89 1.57
CA LEU A 254 -10.55 -18.45 1.34
C LEU A 254 -11.76 -18.06 0.48
N ALA A 255 -12.68 -19.00 0.23
CA ALA A 255 -13.89 -18.75 -0.54
C ALA A 255 -14.71 -17.61 0.08
N LEU A 256 -14.99 -16.61 -0.73
CA LEU A 256 -15.84 -15.49 -0.35
C LEU A 256 -17.31 -15.94 -0.27
N PRO A 257 -18.06 -15.52 0.76
CA PRO A 257 -19.48 -15.84 0.85
C PRO A 257 -20.28 -15.21 -0.30
N ALA A 258 -21.45 -15.77 -0.60
CA ALA A 258 -22.36 -15.18 -1.59
C ALA A 258 -22.81 -13.78 -1.13
N GLY A 259 -22.72 -12.78 -2.00
CA GLY A 259 -23.00 -11.39 -1.64
C GLY A 259 -21.92 -10.75 -0.76
N PHE A 260 -20.69 -11.27 -0.81
CA PHE A 260 -19.54 -10.69 -0.13
C PHE A 260 -19.44 -9.18 -0.36
N ASN A 261 -19.35 -8.44 0.74
CA ASN A 261 -19.11 -7.01 0.74
C ASN A 261 -18.02 -6.72 1.76
N LEU A 262 -17.23 -5.68 1.53
CA LEU A 262 -16.11 -5.28 2.37
C LEU A 262 -16.57 -4.65 3.71
N GLN A 263 -17.81 -4.86 4.14
CA GLN A 263 -18.36 -4.24 5.34
C GLN A 263 -17.64 -4.78 6.58
N ASN A 264 -17.02 -3.89 7.36
CA ASN A 264 -16.76 -4.18 8.76
C ASN A 264 -18.11 -4.06 9.47
N THR A 265 -18.65 -5.19 9.94
CA THR A 265 -19.99 -5.34 10.51
C THR A 265 -20.21 -4.51 11.77
N THR A 266 -19.16 -3.89 12.33
CA THR A 266 -19.24 -3.14 13.58
C THR A 266 -19.36 -1.63 13.42
N ASN A 267 -18.83 -1.00 12.35
CA ASN A 267 -18.64 0.48 12.33
C ASN A 267 -18.85 1.24 11.00
N SER A 268 -19.15 0.62 9.85
CA SER A 268 -19.36 1.38 8.59
C SER A 268 -20.26 0.70 7.56
N SER A 269 -21.04 1.50 6.82
CA SER A 269 -21.99 1.06 5.80
C SER A 269 -21.47 1.15 4.35
N ASP A 270 -20.35 1.83 4.09
CA ASP A 270 -19.75 1.93 2.75
C ASP A 270 -18.29 1.48 2.79
N SER A 271 -17.99 0.41 2.07
CA SER A 271 -16.69 -0.27 2.11
C SER A 271 -16.07 -0.49 0.74
N ARG A 272 -16.56 0.23 -0.28
CA ARG A 272 -16.02 0.20 -1.63
C ARG A 272 -14.60 0.79 -1.68
N ILE A 273 -13.88 0.48 -2.76
CA ILE A 273 -12.72 1.27 -3.18
C ILE A 273 -13.15 2.75 -3.27
N GLY A 274 -12.36 3.66 -2.70
CA GLY A 274 -12.67 5.09 -2.66
C GLY A 274 -13.73 5.51 -1.64
N ALA A 275 -14.15 4.62 -0.73
CA ALA A 275 -14.99 4.98 0.40
C ALA A 275 -14.17 5.59 1.56
N ASN A 276 -14.84 6.32 2.46
CA ASN A 276 -14.25 6.93 3.67
C ASN A 276 -13.06 7.87 3.40
N LEU A 277 -13.24 8.84 2.50
CA LEU A 277 -12.22 9.84 2.15
C LEU A 277 -11.83 10.78 3.30
N THR A 278 -12.58 10.76 4.41
CA THR A 278 -12.39 11.61 5.59
C THR A 278 -11.63 10.93 6.73
N ALA A 279 -11.28 9.65 6.59
CA ALA A 279 -10.47 8.95 7.58
C ALA A 279 -9.10 9.60 7.76
N ALA A 280 -8.51 9.47 8.96
CA ALA A 280 -7.15 9.92 9.17
C ALA A 280 -6.15 9.05 8.41
N LYS A 281 -4.91 9.55 8.26
CA LYS A 281 -3.80 8.75 7.72
C LYS A 281 -3.63 7.48 8.55
N GLY A 282 -3.39 6.36 7.89
CA GLY A 282 -3.22 5.07 8.53
C GLY A 282 -4.50 4.43 9.07
N GLU A 283 -5.69 5.03 8.86
CA GLU A 283 -6.97 4.51 9.36
C GLU A 283 -7.90 3.95 8.26
N ALA A 284 -7.66 4.27 6.98
CA ALA A 284 -8.39 3.67 5.86
C ALA A 284 -7.45 2.89 4.93
N TRP A 285 -7.44 1.58 5.07
CA TRP A 285 -6.50 0.69 4.38
C TRP A 285 -7.00 0.24 3.02
N ARG A 286 -7.80 1.07 2.35
CA ARG A 286 -8.40 0.77 1.05
C ARG A 286 -7.93 1.77 0.00
N PRO A 287 -7.76 1.30 -1.26
CA PRO A 287 -7.51 2.15 -2.41
C PRO A 287 -8.43 3.36 -2.44
N SER A 288 -7.88 4.57 -2.55
CA SER A 288 -8.65 5.82 -2.62
C SER A 288 -7.89 6.87 -3.44
N SER A 289 -8.62 7.75 -4.12
CA SER A 289 -8.03 8.74 -5.02
C SER A 289 -8.97 9.91 -5.28
N ASN A 290 -8.38 11.08 -5.59
CA ASN A 290 -9.08 12.31 -5.97
C ASN A 290 -9.28 12.46 -7.49
N HIS A 291 -8.91 11.44 -8.28
CA HIS A 291 -9.17 11.47 -9.72
C HIS A 291 -10.67 11.63 -10.02
N PRO A 292 -11.03 12.19 -11.19
CA PRO A 292 -12.42 12.23 -11.63
C PRO A 292 -13.09 10.85 -11.51
N SER A 293 -14.36 10.86 -11.11
CA SER A 293 -15.17 9.67 -10.80
C SER A 293 -14.65 8.76 -9.67
N GLY A 294 -13.64 9.20 -8.90
CA GLY A 294 -13.03 8.41 -7.82
C GLY A 294 -12.21 7.23 -8.32
N ALA A 295 -11.81 7.22 -9.61
CA ALA A 295 -11.04 6.12 -10.18
C ALA A 295 -9.68 6.02 -9.50
N VAL A 296 -9.29 4.81 -9.07
CA VAL A 296 -8.03 4.59 -8.37
C VAL A 296 -7.03 3.95 -9.31
N ASN A 297 -5.83 4.51 -9.41
CA ASN A 297 -4.75 3.86 -10.15
C ASN A 297 -4.14 2.73 -9.32
N VAL A 298 -3.86 1.62 -9.99
CA VAL A 298 -3.24 0.43 -9.41
C VAL A 298 -2.17 -0.12 -10.33
N ILE A 299 -1.20 -0.81 -9.75
CA ILE A 299 -0.16 -1.55 -10.46
C ILE A 299 -0.24 -3.03 -10.07
N PHE A 300 -0.14 -3.91 -11.05
CA PHE A 300 -0.07 -5.36 -10.88
C PHE A 300 1.37 -5.84 -10.71
N CYS A 301 1.57 -7.06 -10.24
CA CYS A 301 2.91 -7.62 -10.01
C CYS A 301 3.76 -7.75 -11.30
N ASP A 302 3.16 -7.67 -12.49
CA ASP A 302 3.87 -7.59 -13.78
C ASP A 302 4.33 -6.16 -14.14
N GLY A 303 4.02 -5.16 -13.30
CA GLY A 303 4.31 -3.75 -13.53
C GLY A 303 3.27 -3.05 -14.42
N SER A 304 2.24 -3.76 -14.89
CA SER A 304 1.16 -3.15 -15.67
C SER A 304 0.29 -2.27 -14.78
N GLY A 305 -0.07 -1.10 -15.29
CA GLY A 305 -0.88 -0.12 -14.56
C GLY A 305 -2.27 0.01 -15.16
N LYS A 306 -3.30 -0.03 -14.31
CA LYS A 306 -4.72 0.13 -14.68
C LYS A 306 -5.40 1.09 -13.71
N SER A 307 -6.59 1.57 -14.07
CA SER A 307 -7.46 2.29 -13.14
C SER A 307 -8.68 1.45 -12.82
N LEU A 308 -8.98 1.30 -11.53
CA LEU A 308 -10.17 0.61 -11.05
C LEU A 308 -11.27 1.63 -10.74
N THR A 309 -12.51 1.21 -10.94
CA THR A 309 -13.69 2.00 -10.59
C THR A 309 -14.13 1.72 -9.14
N PRO A 310 -14.58 2.73 -8.38
CA PRO A 310 -15.26 2.53 -7.08
C PRO A 310 -16.51 1.67 -7.16
N GLN A 311 -17.08 1.48 -8.35
CA GLN A 311 -18.26 0.63 -8.57
C GLN A 311 -17.90 -0.85 -8.80
N MET A 312 -16.63 -1.22 -8.74
CA MET A 312 -16.18 -2.61 -8.84
C MET A 312 -16.79 -3.48 -7.74
N ASP A 313 -17.10 -4.73 -8.07
CA ASP A 313 -17.53 -5.74 -7.11
C ASP A 313 -16.46 -5.98 -6.04
N ALA A 314 -16.88 -5.99 -4.79
CA ALA A 314 -16.02 -6.21 -3.62
C ALA A 314 -15.32 -7.57 -3.67
N GLY A 315 -15.98 -8.61 -4.19
CA GLY A 315 -15.42 -9.94 -4.33
C GLY A 315 -14.37 -10.03 -5.44
N VAL A 316 -14.56 -9.31 -6.54
CA VAL A 316 -13.52 -9.18 -7.57
C VAL A 316 -12.29 -8.49 -6.97
N TYR A 317 -12.46 -7.37 -6.28
CA TYR A 317 -11.34 -6.68 -5.64
C TYR A 317 -10.58 -7.56 -4.63
N ALA A 318 -11.29 -8.27 -3.76
CA ALA A 318 -10.69 -9.17 -2.78
C ALA A 318 -9.83 -10.28 -3.42
N ARG A 319 -10.28 -10.85 -4.55
CA ARG A 319 -9.52 -11.84 -5.33
C ARG A 319 -8.30 -11.25 -6.03
N LEU A 320 -8.35 -9.98 -6.43
CA LEU A 320 -7.20 -9.30 -7.02
C LEU A 320 -6.06 -9.06 -6.01
N LEU A 321 -6.33 -9.11 -4.69
CA LEU A 321 -5.30 -8.98 -3.67
C LEU A 321 -4.48 -10.27 -3.50
N THR A 322 -5.07 -11.43 -3.76
CA THR A 322 -4.43 -12.70 -3.42
C THR A 322 -3.42 -13.12 -4.49
N PRO A 323 -2.17 -13.44 -4.13
CA PRO A 323 -1.23 -14.09 -5.04
C PRO A 323 -1.53 -15.57 -5.28
N ALA A 324 -2.26 -16.24 -4.38
CA ALA A 324 -2.53 -17.69 -4.46
C ALA A 324 -3.94 -18.09 -4.00
N GLY A 325 -4.93 -17.20 -4.18
CA GLY A 325 -6.32 -17.43 -3.80
C GLY A 325 -6.92 -18.69 -4.40
N LEU A 326 -6.61 -19.04 -5.65
CA LEU A 326 -7.13 -20.26 -6.29
C LEU A 326 -6.65 -21.54 -5.57
N ARG A 327 -5.41 -21.54 -5.05
CA ARG A 327 -4.86 -22.68 -4.30
C ARG A 327 -5.61 -22.93 -2.99
N TYR A 328 -6.25 -21.89 -2.46
CA TYR A 328 -6.97 -21.92 -1.20
C TYR A 328 -8.49 -21.77 -1.39
N GLY A 329 -9.01 -22.11 -2.58
CA GLY A 329 -10.44 -22.29 -2.82
C GLY A 329 -11.22 -21.03 -3.21
N GLN A 330 -10.55 -19.92 -3.56
CA GLN A 330 -11.25 -18.80 -4.21
C GLN A 330 -11.75 -19.20 -5.60
N ALA A 331 -12.94 -18.72 -5.95
CA ALA A 331 -13.50 -18.91 -7.29
C ALA A 331 -12.76 -18.06 -8.33
N VAL A 332 -12.63 -18.60 -9.55
CA VAL A 332 -12.11 -17.87 -10.71
C VAL A 332 -13.05 -16.70 -11.03
N VAL A 333 -12.48 -15.52 -11.25
CA VAL A 333 -13.24 -14.36 -11.74
C VAL A 333 -13.60 -14.60 -13.21
N ASP A 334 -14.90 -14.67 -13.51
CA ASP A 334 -15.41 -14.86 -14.86
C ASP A 334 -16.37 -13.72 -15.28
N GLY A 335 -16.94 -13.81 -16.49
CA GLY A 335 -17.85 -12.80 -17.01
C GLY A 335 -19.15 -12.62 -16.21
N THR A 336 -19.46 -13.51 -15.25
CA THR A 336 -20.62 -13.37 -14.35
C THR A 336 -20.28 -12.60 -13.07
N SER A 337 -18.99 -12.29 -12.87
CA SER A 337 -18.47 -11.55 -11.72
C SER A 337 -18.48 -10.02 -11.90
N PHE A 338 -18.87 -9.53 -13.09
CA PHE A 338 -18.85 -8.10 -13.49
C PHE A 338 -20.26 -7.54 -13.71
#